data_AF-A0A5Q2F4T7-F1
#
_entry.id   AF-A0A5Q2F4T7-F1
#
_cell.length_a   1.000
_cell.length_b   1.000
_cell.length_c   1.000
_cell.angle_alpha   90.00
_cell.angle_beta   90.00
_cell.angle_gamma   90.00
#
_symmetry.space_group_name_H-M   'P 1'
#
loop_
_entity.id
_entity.type
_entity.pdbx_description
1 polymer ?
#
loop_
_entity_poly.entity_id
_entity_poly.type
_entity_poly.pdbx_seq_one_letter_code
_entity_poly.pdbx_strand_id
1 'polypeptide(L)'
;MRSYKKTTKKVFKTYKKKTYRKTNVSSVKRIVKAALARNIEHKTIQQFNLNQLLRPSNAALFPDQVIPLGPNNTTMALTQGVSQSQRVGNAIKIKSLIFKGTLVPSAYNVSTNTQPSPTQVKMFIFYDRINPTVIPSPSTDFFQNGQSQLGLQNDLVDMWLPVNTDKYRVLTTRTFKLGNAQIDGNGSQLDFQGFSNNDFKLNCNFSINLTKYMIKTVKFNDNVNSNMPTTRGLYCMWILCSASGNAIPSSQSPCHVQYMQSLVYEDA
;
A
#
# COMPACT_ATOMS: atom_id res chain seq x y z
N MET A 1 -66.83 -31.61 -55.88
CA MET A 1 -65.52 -31.13 -55.35
C MET A 1 -65.06 -32.05 -54.23
N ARG A 2 -63.99 -32.83 -54.41
CA ARG A 2 -63.42 -33.72 -53.36
C ARG A 2 -62.47 -32.91 -52.48
N SER A 3 -62.85 -32.69 -51.23
CA SER A 3 -62.05 -31.97 -50.22
C SER A 3 -60.95 -32.89 -49.66
N TYR A 4 -59.69 -32.62 -50.03
CA TYR A 4 -58.53 -33.31 -49.46
C TYR A 4 -58.22 -32.78 -48.05
N LYS A 5 -58.39 -33.62 -47.02
CA LYS A 5 -57.93 -33.32 -45.66
C LYS A 5 -56.39 -33.48 -45.60
N LYS A 6 -55.66 -32.39 -45.36
CA LYS A 6 -54.21 -32.41 -45.11
C LYS A 6 -53.92 -33.11 -43.78
N THR A 7 -53.34 -34.31 -43.85
CA THR A 7 -52.80 -35.04 -42.69
C THR A 7 -51.53 -34.35 -42.20
N THR A 8 -51.60 -33.63 -41.08
CA THR A 8 -50.45 -33.03 -40.42
C THR A 8 -49.64 -34.11 -39.70
N LYS A 9 -48.43 -34.39 -40.19
CA LYS A 9 -47.49 -35.32 -39.53
C LYS A 9 -47.12 -34.78 -38.15
N LYS A 10 -47.40 -35.55 -37.08
CA LYS A 10 -46.95 -35.24 -35.71
C LYS A 10 -45.41 -35.26 -35.68
N VAL A 11 -44.81 -34.10 -35.44
CA VAL A 11 -43.36 -33.97 -35.24
C VAL A 11 -43.04 -34.47 -33.84
N PHE A 12 -42.39 -35.63 -33.74
CA PHE A 12 -41.88 -36.14 -32.46
C PHE A 12 -40.75 -35.22 -31.97
N LYS A 13 -40.89 -34.68 -30.75
CA LYS A 13 -39.83 -33.89 -30.12
C LYS A 13 -38.65 -34.82 -29.81
N THR A 14 -37.59 -34.72 -30.59
CA THR A 14 -36.34 -35.44 -30.34
C THR A 14 -35.69 -34.88 -29.08
N TYR A 15 -35.77 -35.61 -27.96
CA TYR A 15 -35.04 -35.26 -26.75
C TYR A 15 -33.54 -35.33 -27.03
N LYS A 16 -32.87 -34.17 -27.11
CA LYS A 16 -31.41 -34.13 -27.25
C LYS A 16 -30.80 -34.83 -26.03
N LYS A 17 -30.12 -35.96 -26.24
CA LYS A 17 -29.34 -36.63 -25.20
C LYS A 17 -28.40 -35.61 -24.57
N LYS A 18 -28.53 -35.35 -23.26
CA LYS A 18 -27.59 -34.50 -22.53
C LYS A 18 -26.22 -35.14 -22.62
N THR A 19 -25.32 -34.54 -23.40
CA THR A 19 -23.91 -34.92 -23.41
C THR A 19 -23.34 -34.58 -22.04
N TYR A 20 -22.99 -35.60 -21.26
CA TYR A 20 -22.27 -35.42 -20.00
C TYR A 20 -20.94 -34.73 -20.33
N ARG A 21 -20.85 -33.43 -20.03
CA ARG A 21 -19.59 -32.70 -20.14
C ARG A 21 -18.63 -33.32 -19.13
N LYS A 22 -17.48 -33.81 -19.60
CA LYS A 22 -16.40 -34.28 -18.73
C LYS A 22 -16.13 -33.21 -17.67
N THR A 23 -16.18 -33.61 -16.41
CA THR A 23 -15.94 -32.72 -15.28
C THR A 23 -14.60 -32.05 -15.46
N ASN A 24 -14.58 -30.73 -15.48
CA ASN A 24 -13.35 -29.99 -15.69
C ASN A 24 -12.46 -30.18 -14.45
N VAL A 25 -11.30 -30.83 -14.61
CA VAL A 25 -10.37 -31.10 -13.51
C VAL A 25 -10.00 -29.83 -12.75
N SER A 26 -9.98 -28.66 -13.43
CA SER A 26 -9.75 -27.37 -12.78
C SER A 26 -10.85 -26.95 -11.80
N SER A 27 -12.12 -27.26 -12.09
CA SER A 27 -13.24 -26.94 -11.19
C SER A 27 -13.20 -27.82 -9.95
N VAL A 28 -12.87 -29.10 -10.11
CA VAL A 28 -12.68 -30.03 -8.99
C VAL A 28 -11.52 -29.55 -8.10
N LYS A 29 -10.36 -29.22 -8.68
CA LYS A 29 -9.22 -28.66 -7.94
C LYS A 29 -9.57 -27.39 -7.18
N ARG A 30 -10.38 -26.50 -7.77
CA ARG A 30 -10.84 -25.28 -7.10
C ARG A 30 -11.75 -25.59 -5.91
N ILE A 31 -12.68 -26.53 -6.06
CA ILE A 31 -13.58 -26.95 -4.98
C ILE A 31 -12.77 -27.56 -3.83
N VAL A 32 -11.84 -28.47 -4.12
CA VAL A 32 -10.96 -29.08 -3.10
C VAL A 32 -10.13 -28.01 -2.39
N LYS A 33 -9.49 -27.09 -3.12
CA LYS A 33 -8.75 -25.97 -2.51
C LYS A 33 -9.63 -25.07 -1.65
N ALA A 34 -10.87 -24.81 -2.07
CA ALA A 34 -11.82 -24.02 -1.30
C ALA A 34 -12.27 -24.75 -0.03
N ALA A 35 -12.50 -26.07 -0.09
CA ALA A 35 -12.83 -26.88 1.08
C ALA A 35 -11.67 -26.91 2.09
N LEU A 36 -10.44 -27.14 1.62
CA LEU A 36 -9.25 -27.09 2.49
C LEU A 36 -9.06 -25.70 3.11
N ALA A 37 -9.20 -24.63 2.32
CA ALA A 37 -9.08 -23.27 2.83
C ALA A 37 -10.15 -22.87 3.85
N ARG A 38 -11.29 -23.57 3.91
CA ARG A 38 -12.31 -23.36 4.96
C ARG A 38 -11.96 -24.06 6.27
N ASN A 39 -11.15 -25.11 6.20
CA ASN A 39 -10.74 -25.90 7.37
C ASN A 39 -9.44 -25.37 7.99
N ILE A 40 -8.67 -24.54 7.28
CA ILE A 40 -7.45 -23.91 7.78
C ILE A 40 -7.82 -22.60 8.49
N GLU A 41 -7.26 -22.40 9.69
CA GLU A 41 -7.44 -21.18 10.46
C GLU A 41 -6.80 -19.98 9.74
N HIS A 42 -7.52 -18.86 9.73
CA HIS A 42 -6.98 -17.58 9.27
C HIS A 42 -6.65 -16.70 10.49
N LYS A 43 -5.36 -16.44 10.67
CA LYS A 43 -4.85 -15.52 11.68
C LYS A 43 -4.81 -14.10 11.15
N THR A 44 -4.98 -13.14 12.05
CA THR A 44 -5.04 -11.72 11.71
C THR A 44 -4.16 -10.91 12.63
N ILE A 45 -3.36 -10.03 12.04
CA ILE A 45 -2.64 -8.99 12.76
C ILE A 45 -3.00 -7.64 12.17
N GLN A 46 -3.22 -6.68 13.05
CA GLN A 46 -3.50 -5.29 12.69
C GLN A 46 -2.52 -4.39 13.41
N GLN A 47 -2.02 -3.39 12.70
CA GLN A 47 -1.17 -2.36 13.24
C GLN A 47 -1.78 -1.01 12.90
N PHE A 48 -1.86 -0.14 13.90
CA PHE A 48 -2.32 1.23 13.76
C PHE A 48 -1.16 2.18 14.02
N ASN A 49 -1.11 3.26 13.25
CA ASN A 49 -0.28 4.41 13.56
C ASN A 49 -1.18 5.64 13.44
N LEU A 50 -1.32 6.39 14.54
CA LEU A 50 -2.25 7.51 14.65
C LEU A 50 -1.60 8.86 14.34
N ASN A 51 -0.28 8.91 14.18
CA ASN A 51 0.43 10.18 14.01
C ASN A 51 1.81 10.02 13.37
N GLN A 52 1.88 9.42 12.18
CA GLN A 52 3.14 9.38 11.45
C GLN A 52 3.37 10.74 10.78
N LEU A 53 4.24 11.56 11.36
CA LEU A 53 4.68 12.82 10.77
C LEU A 53 5.42 12.56 9.46
N LEU A 54 5.02 13.28 8.40
CA LEU A 54 5.71 13.25 7.11
C LEU A 54 6.69 14.43 7.06
N ARG A 55 7.95 14.13 6.73
CA ARG A 55 9.07 15.08 6.72
C ARG A 55 9.79 15.02 5.36
N PRO A 56 10.47 16.09 4.93
CA PRO A 56 11.28 16.04 3.73
C PRO A 56 12.45 15.04 3.88
N SER A 57 12.99 14.58 2.74
CA SER A 57 14.06 13.59 2.63
C SER A 57 15.38 13.96 3.31
N ASN A 58 15.62 15.26 3.50
CA ASN A 58 16.78 15.80 4.18
C ASN A 58 16.61 15.86 5.71
N ALA A 59 15.44 15.49 6.26
CA ALA A 59 15.23 15.40 7.70
C ALA A 59 15.92 14.16 8.28
N ALA A 60 16.51 14.29 9.48
CA ALA A 60 17.23 13.19 10.14
C ALA A 60 16.34 11.93 10.37
N LEU A 61 15.05 12.13 10.61
CA LEU A 61 14.06 11.04 10.80
C LEU A 61 13.30 10.68 9.51
N PHE A 62 13.83 11.04 8.33
CA PHE A 62 13.24 10.59 7.07
C PHE A 62 13.20 9.05 6.92
N PRO A 63 14.22 8.28 7.34
CA PRO A 63 14.19 6.82 7.24
C PRO A 63 12.95 6.18 7.90
N ASP A 64 12.41 6.81 8.95
CA ASP A 64 11.22 6.34 9.68
C ASP A 64 9.93 6.44 8.84
N GLN A 65 9.95 7.15 7.70
CA GLN A 65 8.82 7.26 6.79
C GLN A 65 8.74 6.11 5.77
N VAL A 66 9.77 5.25 5.71
CA VAL A 66 9.71 4.02 4.93
C VAL A 66 9.05 2.94 5.77
N ILE A 67 7.75 2.78 5.58
CA ILE A 67 6.89 1.90 6.37
C ILE A 67 6.91 0.49 5.76
N PRO A 68 7.33 -0.54 6.50
CA PRO A 68 7.12 -1.93 6.08
C PRO A 68 5.62 -2.25 6.11
N LEU A 69 5.11 -2.73 4.97
CA LEU A 69 3.70 -3.09 4.75
C LEU A 69 3.43 -4.58 4.93
N GLY A 70 4.44 -5.36 5.32
CA GLY A 70 4.37 -6.81 5.53
C GLY A 70 5.00 -7.20 6.87
N PRO A 71 5.07 -8.51 7.17
CA PRO A 71 5.80 -8.99 8.34
C PRO A 71 7.20 -8.37 8.41
N ASN A 72 7.54 -7.81 9.56
CA ASN A 72 8.83 -7.16 9.86
C ASN A 72 8.98 -7.10 11.39
N ASN A 73 10.17 -6.83 11.93
CA ASN A 73 10.34 -6.67 13.38
C ASN A 73 9.68 -5.39 13.95
N THR A 74 9.38 -4.39 13.11
CA THR A 74 8.94 -3.06 13.56
C THR A 74 7.42 -2.93 13.58
N THR A 75 6.77 -3.07 12.43
CA THR A 75 5.35 -2.71 12.24
C THR A 75 4.39 -3.89 12.40
N MET A 76 4.78 -5.07 11.93
CA MET A 76 3.97 -6.30 12.00
C MET A 76 4.82 -7.49 12.42
N ALA A 77 5.33 -7.44 13.65
CA ALA A 77 6.14 -8.52 14.21
C ALA A 77 5.29 -9.77 14.46
N LEU A 78 5.65 -10.86 13.77
CA LEU A 78 5.05 -12.17 13.95
C LEU A 78 6.00 -13.07 14.76
N THR A 79 5.82 -13.05 16.08
CA THR A 79 6.58 -13.89 17.01
C THR A 79 6.15 -15.35 16.88
N GLN A 80 7.06 -16.29 17.18
CA GLN A 80 6.67 -17.69 17.30
C GLN A 80 5.76 -17.90 18.51
N GLY A 81 4.71 -18.69 18.34
CA GLY A 81 3.78 -19.05 19.41
C GLY A 81 2.41 -19.45 18.88
N VAL A 82 1.50 -19.78 19.80
CA VAL A 82 0.20 -20.37 19.48
C VAL A 82 -0.96 -19.37 19.48
N SER A 83 -0.71 -18.10 19.82
CA SER A 83 -1.77 -17.08 19.87
C SER A 83 -2.22 -16.59 18.49
N GLN A 84 -3.35 -15.87 18.44
CA GLN A 84 -3.99 -15.35 17.21
C GLN A 84 -3.09 -14.45 16.35
N SER A 85 -2.10 -13.78 16.94
CA SER A 85 -1.15 -12.90 16.25
C SER A 85 0.28 -13.46 16.22
N GLN A 86 0.42 -14.76 16.44
CA GLN A 86 1.68 -15.48 16.42
C GLN A 86 1.71 -16.51 15.28
N ARG A 87 2.91 -16.88 14.86
CA ARG A 87 3.13 -17.92 13.85
C ARG A 87 3.52 -19.24 14.50
N VAL A 88 3.09 -20.35 13.91
CA VAL A 88 3.59 -21.69 14.24
C VAL A 88 4.53 -22.13 13.13
N GLY A 89 5.76 -22.49 13.49
CA GLY A 89 6.80 -22.85 12.52
C GLY A 89 7.41 -21.64 11.79
N ASN A 90 8.19 -21.90 10.75
CA ASN A 90 9.03 -20.90 10.07
C ASN A 90 8.50 -20.41 8.74
N ALA A 91 7.25 -20.75 8.40
CA ALA A 91 6.61 -20.28 7.20
C ALA A 91 5.18 -19.87 7.51
N ILE A 92 4.74 -18.80 6.85
CA ILE A 92 3.34 -18.41 6.80
C ILE A 92 2.95 -18.16 5.35
N LYS A 93 1.67 -18.26 5.07
CA LYS A 93 1.11 -17.92 3.77
C LYS A 93 0.14 -16.76 3.89
N ILE A 94 0.45 -15.68 3.18
CA ILE A 94 -0.33 -14.45 3.18
C ILE A 94 -1.58 -14.63 2.34
N LYS A 95 -2.73 -14.30 2.92
CA LYS A 95 -4.05 -14.33 2.28
C LYS A 95 -4.50 -12.96 1.82
N SER A 96 -4.31 -11.96 2.67
CA SER A 96 -4.77 -10.60 2.42
C SER A 96 -3.85 -9.60 3.11
N LEU A 97 -3.58 -8.49 2.42
CA LEU A 97 -2.97 -7.31 3.01
C LEU A 97 -3.77 -6.08 2.56
N ILE A 98 -4.32 -5.34 3.51
CA ILE A 98 -5.06 -4.10 3.28
C ILE A 98 -4.33 -2.97 3.99
N PHE A 99 -4.05 -1.90 3.24
CA PHE A 99 -3.47 -0.67 3.76
C PHE A 99 -4.49 0.46 3.57
N LYS A 100 -4.92 1.06 4.67
CA LYS A 100 -5.90 2.16 4.66
C LYS A 100 -5.46 3.27 5.60
N GLY A 101 -5.86 4.49 5.32
CA GLY A 101 -5.50 5.62 6.18
C GLY A 101 -6.08 6.93 5.69
N THR A 102 -5.68 7.98 6.41
CA THR A 102 -6.07 9.36 6.17
C THR A 102 -4.82 10.23 6.26
N LEU A 103 -4.58 11.02 5.23
CA LEU A 103 -3.61 12.11 5.25
C LEU A 103 -4.28 13.37 5.79
N VAL A 104 -3.59 14.06 6.69
CA VAL A 104 -4.09 15.24 7.41
C VAL A 104 -2.99 16.31 7.43
N PRO A 105 -3.27 17.56 7.01
CA PRO A 105 -2.33 18.66 7.08
C PRO A 105 -2.13 19.05 8.54
N SER A 106 -0.90 19.35 8.89
CA SER A 106 -0.57 19.84 10.22
C SER A 106 -1.07 21.27 10.38
N ALA A 107 -1.55 21.62 11.57
CA ALA A 107 -1.85 23.02 11.91
C ALA A 107 -0.54 23.82 12.07
N TYR A 108 -0.66 25.14 12.24
CA TYR A 108 0.47 26.00 12.61
C TYR A 108 1.13 25.51 13.89
N ASN A 109 2.45 25.39 13.86
CA ASN A 109 3.26 25.04 15.01
C ASN A 109 4.65 25.70 14.88
N VAL A 110 5.06 26.45 15.90
CA VAL A 110 6.29 27.26 15.90
C VAL A 110 7.58 26.45 15.66
N SER A 111 7.59 25.15 15.92
CA SER A 111 8.80 24.31 15.77
C SER A 111 8.73 23.34 14.60
N THR A 112 7.53 22.91 14.22
CA THR A 112 7.34 21.81 13.26
C THR A 112 6.50 22.17 12.04
N ASN A 113 5.79 23.29 12.02
CA ASN A 113 5.01 23.74 10.88
C ASN A 113 4.76 25.26 10.95
N THR A 114 5.84 26.04 10.83
CA THR A 114 5.80 27.50 11.01
C THR A 114 5.05 28.21 9.90
N GLN A 115 5.02 27.59 8.71
CA GLN A 115 4.36 28.13 7.53
C GLN A 115 3.52 27.02 6.87
N PRO A 116 2.33 26.71 7.42
CA PRO A 116 1.49 25.67 6.88
C PRO A 116 1.02 26.04 5.46
N SER A 117 1.39 25.22 4.49
CA SER A 117 1.08 25.47 3.08
C SER A 117 0.52 24.21 2.40
N PRO A 118 -0.29 24.35 1.35
CA PRO A 118 -0.75 23.23 0.55
C PRO A 118 0.44 22.39 0.06
N THR A 119 0.34 21.08 0.25
CA THR A 119 1.41 20.12 0.03
C THR A 119 0.92 19.01 -0.89
N GLN A 120 1.75 18.63 -1.86
CA GLN A 120 1.53 17.41 -2.64
C GLN A 120 2.26 16.25 -1.97
N VAL A 121 1.55 15.17 -1.72
CA VAL A 121 2.08 13.96 -1.11
C VAL A 121 2.01 12.82 -2.11
N LYS A 122 3.14 12.21 -2.43
CA LYS A 122 3.21 11.04 -3.32
C LYS A 122 3.59 9.81 -2.54
N MET A 123 2.70 8.83 -2.57
CA MET A 123 2.89 7.51 -2.00
C MET A 123 3.50 6.59 -3.04
N PHE A 124 4.58 5.91 -2.65
CA PHE A 124 5.21 4.86 -3.43
C PHE A 124 5.07 3.54 -2.69
N ILE A 125 4.51 2.53 -3.36
CA ILE A 125 4.54 1.15 -2.90
C ILE A 125 5.59 0.41 -3.73
N PHE A 126 6.62 -0.10 -3.09
CA PHE A 126 7.78 -0.66 -3.78
C PHE A 126 8.48 -1.76 -2.97
N TYR A 127 9.49 -2.38 -3.58
CA TYR A 127 10.44 -3.22 -2.88
C TYR A 127 11.87 -2.99 -3.40
N ASP A 128 12.86 -3.26 -2.56
CA ASP A 128 14.27 -3.26 -2.91
C ASP A 128 14.67 -4.59 -3.58
N ARG A 129 15.31 -4.51 -4.73
CA ARG A 129 15.75 -5.66 -5.53
C ARG A 129 17.10 -6.21 -5.06
N ILE A 130 17.93 -5.37 -4.44
CA ILE A 130 19.29 -5.68 -4.00
C ILE A 130 19.26 -6.21 -2.56
N ASN A 131 18.60 -5.49 -1.65
CA ASN A 131 18.53 -5.81 -0.23
C ASN A 131 17.07 -6.10 0.20
N PRO A 132 16.49 -7.22 -0.22
CA PRO A 132 15.05 -7.46 -0.12
C PRO A 132 14.52 -7.60 1.31
N THR A 133 15.36 -7.88 2.30
CA THR A 133 14.97 -8.13 3.70
C THR A 133 15.14 -6.93 4.62
N VAL A 134 15.90 -5.92 4.19
CA VAL A 134 16.24 -4.73 5.00
C VAL A 134 15.27 -3.60 4.66
N ILE A 135 14.90 -2.78 5.64
CA ILE A 135 14.10 -1.57 5.37
C ILE A 135 14.95 -0.65 4.49
N PRO A 136 14.51 -0.30 3.27
CA PRO A 136 15.33 0.50 2.37
C PRO A 136 15.53 1.92 2.89
N SER A 137 16.69 2.51 2.61
CA SER A 137 16.96 3.94 2.79
C SER A 137 17.08 4.61 1.41
N PRO A 138 15.96 5.10 0.84
CA PRO A 138 15.92 5.60 -0.54
C PRO A 138 16.37 7.07 -0.70
N SER A 139 16.84 7.75 0.36
CA SER A 139 17.07 9.20 0.32
C SER A 139 18.06 9.65 -0.76
N THR A 140 19.07 8.84 -1.10
CA THR A 140 20.17 9.22 -2.00
C THR A 140 20.11 8.63 -3.40
N ASP A 141 19.32 7.58 -3.63
CA ASP A 141 19.38 6.81 -4.88
C ASP A 141 18.04 6.25 -5.37
N PHE A 142 16.93 6.84 -4.91
CA PHE A 142 15.60 6.42 -5.34
C PHE A 142 15.33 6.72 -6.81
N PHE A 143 15.78 7.87 -7.31
CA PHE A 143 15.55 8.29 -8.69
C PHE A 143 16.77 8.00 -9.57
N GLN A 144 16.53 7.98 -10.87
CA GLN A 144 17.57 7.84 -11.87
C GLN A 144 17.42 8.96 -12.90
N ASN A 145 18.51 9.64 -13.21
CA ASN A 145 18.54 10.62 -14.30
C ASN A 145 19.63 10.20 -15.31
N GLY A 146 19.20 9.55 -16.39
CA GLY A 146 20.13 8.93 -17.34
C GLY A 146 20.98 7.85 -16.68
N GLN A 147 22.30 8.07 -16.62
CA GLN A 147 23.28 7.13 -16.05
C GLN A 147 23.64 7.45 -14.59
N SER A 148 23.10 8.53 -14.01
CA SER A 148 23.39 8.94 -12.64
C SER A 148 22.23 8.64 -11.70
N GLN A 149 22.57 8.18 -10.49
CA GLN A 149 21.62 8.06 -9.39
C GLN A 149 21.30 9.46 -8.86
N LEU A 150 20.03 9.68 -8.49
CA LEU A 150 19.56 10.93 -7.95
C LEU A 150 18.79 10.70 -6.66
N GLY A 151 19.16 11.44 -5.62
CA GLY A 151 18.43 11.46 -4.35
C GLY A 151 17.13 12.24 -4.43
N LEU A 152 16.31 12.09 -3.41
CA LEU A 152 15.06 12.83 -3.26
C LEU A 152 15.37 14.33 -3.02
N GLN A 153 14.88 15.21 -3.88
CA GLN A 153 15.14 16.66 -3.83
C GLN A 153 14.14 17.45 -2.96
N ASN A 154 12.98 16.88 -2.65
CA ASN A 154 11.84 17.53 -1.96
C ASN A 154 11.22 18.70 -2.73
N ASP A 155 11.28 18.63 -4.06
CA ASP A 155 10.71 19.60 -4.96
C ASP A 155 9.64 18.96 -5.87
N LEU A 156 8.95 19.76 -6.67
CA LEU A 156 7.94 19.22 -7.58
C LEU A 156 8.53 18.27 -8.63
N VAL A 157 9.85 18.29 -8.88
CA VAL A 157 10.51 17.42 -9.85
C VAL A 157 10.45 15.96 -9.40
N ASP A 158 10.58 15.69 -8.11
CA ASP A 158 10.39 14.35 -7.51
C ASP A 158 9.00 13.73 -7.81
N MET A 159 8.00 14.55 -8.15
CA MET A 159 6.66 14.07 -8.49
C MET A 159 6.60 13.38 -9.86
N TRP A 160 7.56 13.62 -10.76
CA TRP A 160 7.60 13.02 -12.09
C TRP A 160 8.92 12.36 -12.45
N LEU A 161 9.95 12.44 -11.60
CA LEU A 161 11.21 11.73 -11.85
C LEU A 161 11.02 10.21 -11.95
N PRO A 162 11.74 9.56 -12.89
CA PRO A 162 11.73 8.12 -13.00
C PRO A 162 12.53 7.48 -11.85
N VAL A 163 11.97 6.41 -11.30
CA VAL A 163 12.60 5.65 -10.21
C VAL A 163 13.73 4.80 -10.76
N ASN A 164 14.82 4.66 -10.01
CA ASN A 164 15.92 3.76 -10.28
C ASN A 164 15.44 2.31 -10.29
N THR A 165 15.19 1.77 -11.49
CA THR A 165 14.61 0.43 -11.68
C THR A 165 15.58 -0.70 -11.40
N ASP A 166 16.88 -0.40 -11.36
CA ASP A 166 17.93 -1.37 -11.08
C ASP A 166 17.91 -1.74 -9.60
N LYS A 167 17.78 -0.74 -8.72
CA LYS A 167 17.69 -0.94 -7.27
C LYS A 167 16.27 -1.20 -6.78
N TYR A 168 15.28 -0.46 -7.29
CA TYR A 168 13.91 -0.50 -6.77
C TYR A 168 12.92 -0.98 -7.80
N ARG A 169 11.84 -1.65 -7.35
CA ARG A 169 10.67 -1.89 -8.18
C ARG A 169 9.43 -1.27 -7.55
N VAL A 170 8.94 -0.22 -8.19
CA VAL A 170 7.65 0.40 -7.86
C VAL A 170 6.52 -0.47 -8.40
N LEU A 171 5.50 -0.69 -7.57
CA LEU A 171 4.34 -1.53 -7.87
C LEU A 171 3.08 -0.70 -8.10
N THR A 172 2.92 0.38 -7.33
CA THR A 172 1.86 1.37 -7.49
C THR A 172 2.28 2.68 -6.85
N THR A 173 1.78 3.78 -7.39
CA THR A 173 1.91 5.12 -6.82
C THR A 173 0.54 5.76 -6.64
N ARG A 174 0.42 6.71 -5.72
CA ARG A 174 -0.73 7.62 -5.62
C ARG A 174 -0.27 9.01 -5.20
N THR A 175 -0.84 10.04 -5.81
CA THR A 175 -0.57 11.43 -5.44
C THR A 175 -1.80 12.03 -4.79
N PHE A 176 -1.59 12.74 -3.69
CA PHE A 176 -2.62 13.41 -2.91
C PHE A 176 -2.31 14.90 -2.85
N LYS A 177 -3.35 15.73 -3.00
CA LYS A 177 -3.28 17.17 -2.80
C LYS A 177 -3.92 17.51 -1.47
N LEU A 178 -3.08 17.93 -0.51
CA LEU A 178 -3.46 18.13 0.88
C LEU A 178 -3.20 19.58 1.32
N GLY A 179 -4.17 20.26 1.89
CA GLY A 179 -3.96 21.63 2.35
C GLY A 179 -5.23 22.31 2.79
N ASN A 180 -5.04 23.39 3.56
CA ASN A 180 -6.11 24.31 3.91
C ASN A 180 -6.34 25.30 2.76
N ALA A 181 -7.61 25.62 2.48
CA ALA A 181 -7.95 26.70 1.56
C ALA A 181 -7.61 28.07 2.17
N GLN A 182 -7.75 28.21 3.49
CA GLN A 182 -7.44 29.43 4.19
C GLN A 182 -6.99 29.09 5.60
N ILE A 183 -5.99 29.82 6.11
CA ILE A 183 -5.54 29.69 7.50
C ILE A 183 -5.67 31.06 8.14
N ASP A 184 -6.80 31.25 8.82
CA ASP A 184 -7.06 32.46 9.61
C ASP A 184 -6.60 32.20 11.05
N GLY A 185 -5.34 32.54 11.35
CA GLY A 185 -4.74 32.31 12.68
C GLY A 185 -4.02 33.55 13.20
N ASN A 186 -4.60 34.21 14.21
CA ASN A 186 -4.07 35.42 14.83
C ASN A 186 -2.78 35.18 15.64
N GLY A 187 -1.79 36.03 15.37
CA GLY A 187 -0.78 36.51 16.32
C GLY A 187 -0.26 37.93 16.00
N SER A 188 -0.95 38.64 15.08
CA SER A 188 -0.49 39.84 14.33
C SER A 188 0.39 39.56 13.11
N GLN A 189 -0.17 38.74 12.20
CA GLN A 189 -0.02 38.73 10.74
C GLN A 189 1.38 38.68 10.09
N LEU A 190 1.97 37.48 9.94
CA LEU A 190 3.10 37.26 9.01
C LEU A 190 2.86 36.19 7.92
N ASP A 191 1.72 35.48 7.93
CA ASP A 191 1.39 34.51 6.89
C ASP A 191 -0.13 34.42 6.71
N PHE A 192 -0.79 35.55 6.41
CA PHE A 192 -2.19 35.55 5.98
C PHE A 192 -2.28 34.89 4.60
N GLN A 193 -2.22 33.55 4.58
CA GLN A 193 -2.14 32.77 3.36
C GLN A 193 -3.55 32.42 2.90
N GLY A 194 -4.09 33.31 2.06
CA GLY A 194 -5.32 33.07 1.31
C GLY A 194 -5.04 32.14 0.13
N PHE A 195 -5.05 30.83 0.36
CA PHE A 195 -5.06 29.83 -0.71
C PHE A 195 -6.49 29.50 -1.16
N SER A 196 -7.41 30.46 -1.06
CA SER A 196 -8.87 30.26 -1.10
C SER A 196 -9.39 29.76 -2.45
N ASN A 197 -8.52 29.69 -3.47
CA ASN A 197 -8.77 29.11 -4.79
C ASN A 197 -7.91 27.86 -5.09
N ASN A 198 -7.44 27.14 -4.07
CA ASN A 198 -6.68 25.91 -4.29
C ASN A 198 -7.61 24.69 -4.51
N ASP A 199 -7.13 23.67 -5.22
CA ASP A 199 -7.85 22.42 -5.46
C ASP A 199 -7.52 21.33 -4.43
N PHE A 200 -7.02 21.73 -3.25
CA PHE A 200 -6.48 20.82 -2.25
C PHE A 200 -7.57 20.42 -1.26
N LYS A 201 -7.57 19.14 -0.88
CA LYS A 201 -8.52 18.64 0.12
C LYS A 201 -7.93 18.84 1.50
N LEU A 202 -8.78 19.18 2.47
CA LEU A 202 -8.37 19.22 3.87
C LEU A 202 -7.85 17.86 4.32
N ASN A 203 -8.61 16.78 4.12
CA ASN A 203 -8.17 15.42 4.46
C ASN A 203 -8.31 14.50 3.25
N CYS A 204 -7.36 13.57 3.09
CA CYS A 204 -7.38 12.59 2.01
C CYS A 204 -7.42 11.15 2.57
N ASN A 205 -8.57 10.50 2.46
CA ASN A 205 -8.72 9.09 2.81
C ASN A 205 -8.21 8.20 1.66
N PHE A 206 -7.56 7.09 2.00
CA PHE A 206 -7.16 6.06 1.04
C PHE A 206 -7.41 4.65 1.57
N SER A 207 -7.66 3.73 0.64
CA SER A 207 -7.70 2.30 0.88
C SER A 207 -7.12 1.57 -0.33
N ILE A 208 -6.19 0.65 -0.06
CA ILE A 208 -5.45 -0.09 -1.08
C ILE A 208 -5.34 -1.54 -0.65
N ASN A 209 -5.80 -2.43 -1.52
CA ASN A 209 -5.56 -3.86 -1.37
C ASN A 209 -4.20 -4.20 -2.00
N LEU A 210 -3.25 -4.61 -1.16
CA LEU A 210 -1.87 -4.91 -1.54
C LEU A 210 -1.61 -6.41 -1.68
N THR A 211 -2.64 -7.25 -1.56
CA THR A 211 -2.54 -8.71 -1.59
C THR A 211 -1.85 -9.24 -2.84
N LYS A 212 -2.07 -8.63 -4.01
CA LYS A 212 -1.43 -9.03 -5.28
C LYS A 212 0.09 -8.81 -5.27
N TYR A 213 0.56 -7.84 -4.49
CA TYR A 213 1.95 -7.40 -4.46
C TYR A 213 2.81 -8.16 -3.46
N MET A 214 2.17 -8.69 -2.40
CA MET A 214 2.83 -9.51 -1.39
C MET A 214 3.32 -10.84 -1.95
N ILE A 215 4.42 -11.34 -1.37
CA ILE A 215 4.80 -12.74 -1.59
C ILE A 215 3.76 -13.64 -0.93
N LYS A 216 3.39 -14.71 -1.61
CA LYS A 216 2.41 -15.68 -1.10
C LYS A 216 2.91 -16.40 0.14
N THR A 217 4.17 -16.81 0.18
CA THR A 217 4.78 -17.53 1.30
C THR A 217 5.93 -16.71 1.86
N VAL A 218 5.83 -16.35 3.13
CA VAL A 218 6.85 -15.63 3.87
C VAL A 218 7.57 -16.65 4.74
N LYS A 219 8.90 -16.65 4.69
CA LYS A 219 9.76 -17.54 5.47
C LYS A 219 10.49 -16.75 6.54
N PHE A 220 10.73 -17.41 7.67
CA PHE A 220 11.47 -16.89 8.81
C PHE A 220 12.70 -17.75 9.05
N ASN A 221 13.69 -17.18 9.74
CA ASN A 221 14.83 -17.95 10.22
C ASN A 221 14.45 -18.70 11.52
N ASP A 222 15.16 -19.79 11.80
CA ASP A 222 15.01 -20.63 13.01
C ASP A 222 15.57 -19.97 14.28
N ASN A 223 16.28 -18.86 14.14
CA ASN A 223 16.81 -18.15 15.31
C ASN A 223 15.66 -17.57 16.14
N VAL A 224 15.48 -18.09 17.36
CA VAL A 224 14.38 -17.83 18.30
C VAL A 224 14.19 -16.33 18.58
N ASN A 225 15.26 -15.53 18.43
CA ASN A 225 15.25 -14.10 18.72
C ASN A 225 15.00 -13.20 17.49
N SER A 226 14.79 -13.77 16.30
CA SER A 226 14.56 -12.98 15.07
C SER A 226 13.18 -13.22 14.47
N ASN A 227 12.33 -12.19 14.55
CA ASN A 227 11.05 -12.12 13.85
C ASN A 227 11.17 -11.58 12.42
N MET A 228 12.41 -11.42 11.93
CA MET A 228 12.67 -10.86 10.61
C MET A 228 12.47 -11.92 9.52
N PRO A 229 11.62 -11.67 8.53
CA PRO A 229 11.50 -12.57 7.39
C PRO A 229 12.78 -12.63 6.55
N THR A 230 13.02 -13.78 5.92
CA THR A 230 14.11 -13.99 4.96
C THR A 230 13.68 -13.73 3.51
N THR A 231 12.39 -13.48 3.29
CA THR A 231 11.82 -13.18 1.97
C THR A 231 11.71 -11.68 1.73
N ARG A 232 11.54 -11.25 0.47
CA ARG A 232 11.40 -9.81 0.16
C ARG A 232 10.27 -9.10 0.93
N GLY A 233 10.56 -7.90 1.41
CA GLY A 233 9.60 -7.00 2.01
C GLY A 233 8.79 -6.24 0.97
N LEU A 234 7.73 -5.60 1.45
CA LEU A 234 6.94 -4.61 0.73
C LEU A 234 6.99 -3.34 1.57
N TYR A 235 7.29 -2.20 0.94
CA TYR A 235 7.48 -0.93 1.64
C TYR A 235 6.59 0.15 1.04
N CYS A 236 6.14 1.06 1.90
CA CYS A 236 5.50 2.30 1.54
C CYS A 236 6.44 3.44 1.89
N MET A 237 6.65 4.37 0.96
CA MET A 237 7.32 5.64 1.24
C MET A 237 6.40 6.78 0.84
N TRP A 238 6.46 7.86 1.59
CA TRP A 238 5.82 9.13 1.27
C TRP A 238 6.90 10.14 0.90
N ILE A 239 6.69 10.84 -0.20
CA ILE A 239 7.45 12.03 -0.56
C ILE A 239 6.50 13.20 -0.51
N LEU A 240 6.99 14.33 0.00
CA LEU A 240 6.23 15.55 0.16
C LEU A 240 6.94 16.71 -0.53
N CYS A 241 6.14 17.54 -1.20
CA CYS A 241 6.63 18.72 -1.90
C CYS A 241 5.63 19.86 -1.68
N SER A 242 6.14 21.06 -1.41
CA SER A 242 5.29 22.24 -1.29
C SER A 242 4.61 22.51 -2.63
N ALA A 243 3.33 22.85 -2.61
CA ALA A 243 2.64 23.30 -3.81
C ALA A 243 3.20 24.62 -4.36
N SER A 244 3.91 25.39 -3.54
CA SER A 244 4.56 26.64 -3.95
C SER A 244 5.85 26.42 -4.76
N GLY A 245 6.34 25.19 -4.87
CA GLY A 245 7.62 24.87 -5.51
C GLY A 245 8.86 25.12 -4.65
N ASN A 246 8.70 25.70 -3.46
CA ASN A 246 9.81 25.87 -2.52
C ASN A 246 10.14 24.55 -1.82
N ALA A 247 11.43 24.32 -1.57
CA ALA A 247 11.87 23.19 -0.75
C ALA A 247 11.37 23.33 0.69
N ILE A 248 10.90 22.22 1.26
CA ILE A 248 10.42 22.19 2.64
C ILE A 248 11.64 22.03 3.57
N PRO A 249 11.84 22.92 4.56
CA PRO A 249 12.96 22.81 5.49
C PRO A 249 12.93 21.50 6.30
N SER A 250 14.10 20.97 6.66
CA SER A 250 14.25 19.66 7.32
C SER A 250 13.58 19.55 8.70
N SER A 251 13.30 20.68 9.36
CA SER A 251 12.57 20.75 10.63
C SER A 251 11.04 20.72 10.47
N GLN A 252 10.53 20.92 9.26
CA GLN A 252 9.10 21.09 9.01
C GLN A 252 8.43 19.75 8.70
N SER A 253 7.22 19.56 9.23
CA SER A 253 6.35 18.39 9.07
C SER A 253 4.95 18.87 8.71
N PRO A 254 4.72 19.31 7.45
CA PRO A 254 3.50 20.01 7.05
C PRO A 254 2.26 19.11 7.04
N CYS A 255 2.44 17.79 7.12
CA CYS A 255 1.35 16.84 7.19
C CYS A 255 1.75 15.58 7.96
N HIS A 256 0.74 14.80 8.31
CA HIS A 256 0.90 13.49 8.92
C HIS A 256 -0.09 12.49 8.30
N VAL A 257 0.21 11.21 8.48
CA VAL A 257 -0.66 10.12 8.06
C VAL A 257 -1.09 9.31 9.27
N GLN A 258 -2.39 9.04 9.34
CA GLN A 258 -2.98 8.07 10.24
C GLN A 258 -3.34 6.85 9.42
N TYR A 259 -2.83 5.67 9.77
CA TYR A 259 -3.06 4.47 8.96
C TYR A 259 -3.27 3.22 9.79
N MET A 260 -3.85 2.23 9.11
CA MET A 260 -3.97 0.86 9.57
C MET A 260 -3.45 -0.09 8.50
N GLN A 261 -2.62 -1.04 8.92
CA GLN A 261 -2.27 -2.22 8.16
C GLN A 261 -3.06 -3.41 8.72
N SER A 262 -3.69 -4.19 7.85
CA SER A 262 -4.36 -5.44 8.24
C SER A 262 -3.84 -6.58 7.37
N LEU A 263 -3.18 -7.53 8.02
CA LEU A 263 -2.64 -8.73 7.40
C LEU A 263 -3.44 -9.95 7.86
N VAL A 264 -3.85 -10.78 6.90
CA VAL A 264 -4.47 -12.08 7.13
C VAL A 264 -3.53 -13.15 6.60
N TYR A 265 -3.21 -14.14 7.41
CA TYR A 265 -2.29 -15.22 7.06
C TYR A 265 -2.76 -16.58 7.58
N GLU A 266 -2.20 -17.65 7.03
CA GLU A 266 -2.29 -19.02 7.57
C GLU A 266 -0.87 -19.50 7.90
N ASP A 267 -0.73 -20.34 8.93
CA ASP A 267 0.53 -21.06 9.15
C ASP A 267 0.74 -22.06 7.99
N ALA A 268 2.00 -22.29 7.59
CA ALA A 268 2.35 -23.05 6.37
C ALA A 268 3.29 -24.21 6.62
#